data_AF-A0A5M9JGW7-F1
#
_entry.id   AF-A0A5M9JGW7-F1
#
_cell.length_a   1.000
_cell.length_b   1.000
_cell.length_c   1.000
_cell.angle_alpha   90.00
_cell.angle_beta   90.00
_cell.angle_gamma   90.00
#
_symmetry.space_group_name_H-M   'P 1'
#
loop_
_entity.id
_entity.type
_entity.pdbx_description
1 polymer ?
#
loop_
_entity_poly.entity_id
_entity_poly.type
_entity_poly.pdbx_seq_one_letter_code
_entity_poly.pdbx_strand_id
1 'polypeptide(L)'
;MNKPIFYLDGSKKSYDETMVLEPEEQVKMDKEAVQRVHTADDERASWVTLLSNLQRKERDSRLWDMGSRLVKAPIGDNAPVKAPTYELAVGVQVKTRSWDFVPSSITRPYATSAICHLVEMMALMGMYWKVFDQIQWNLRAEGNGFILTSTTVHGLGVMVVFAVTGKSKFEEDRVIPSEHIKDLCFGTVPNIFEEDIYLRKEDPESQSLLLKFGSQEDVELTLESLGCTPQILTRYKKDHKHIFPVSFEIIGMLGQVVRLRGSSFRMIPNPTQDNWLKKTGKKPAWRTAKLMAVFQKKVIELARHEGNVEKHAKKHTVSMIVEQWQEIEALGCIDEYNLTIDAREKIHDALDGMTTFLLETRQADVLKVLVAHLDEVTKVLVVTNSPLNSIVSVHKEEPLLDYYFSTILPKVIGSAVGPEKEKKQLIWVSLIFRMLCWFLLHDWNKDDKCGVPPDLKGSRMPVFIG
;
A
#
# COMPACT_ATOMS: atom_id res chain seq x y z
N MET A 1 29.93 -26.42 2.08
CA MET A 1 29.11 -25.77 3.12
C MET A 1 28.49 -24.52 2.51
N ASN A 2 27.18 -24.33 2.66
CA ASN A 2 26.54 -23.09 2.19
C ASN A 2 27.06 -21.92 3.02
N LYS A 3 27.53 -20.86 2.35
CA LYS A 3 27.93 -19.61 3.02
C LYS A 3 26.71 -19.01 3.73
N PRO A 4 26.90 -18.25 4.83
CA PRO A 4 25.80 -17.59 5.53
C PRO A 4 25.04 -16.63 4.61
N ILE A 5 23.77 -16.39 4.93
CA ILE A 5 22.95 -15.35 4.31
C ILE A 5 23.13 -14.08 5.13
N PHE A 6 23.48 -12.99 4.47
CA PHE A 6 23.64 -11.66 5.07
C PHE A 6 22.41 -10.82 4.74
N TYR A 7 21.76 -10.24 5.74
CA TYR A 7 20.59 -9.39 5.56
C TYR A 7 21.01 -7.92 5.55
N LEU A 8 20.56 -7.18 4.54
CA LEU A 8 20.89 -5.77 4.39
C LEU A 8 20.12 -4.94 5.42
N ASP A 9 20.84 -4.24 6.29
CA ASP A 9 20.24 -3.36 7.30
C ASP A 9 20.79 -1.92 7.30
N GLY A 10 21.74 -1.61 6.39
CA GLY A 10 22.37 -0.30 6.26
C GLY A 10 23.39 0.03 7.36
N SER A 11 23.70 -0.89 8.28
CA SER A 11 24.75 -0.73 9.27
C SER A 11 26.13 -0.93 8.65
N LYS A 12 27.16 -0.36 9.29
CA LYS A 12 28.56 -0.57 8.85
C LYS A 12 28.94 -2.05 8.73
N LYS A 13 28.53 -2.86 9.70
CA LYS A 13 28.73 -4.31 9.68
C LYS A 13 28.11 -4.95 8.43
N SER A 14 26.90 -4.54 8.05
CA SER A 14 26.21 -5.03 6.86
C SER A 14 26.93 -4.63 5.56
N TYR A 15 27.51 -3.42 5.49
CA TYR A 15 28.37 -3.01 4.36
C TYR A 15 29.61 -3.91 4.23
N ASP A 16 30.33 -4.12 5.34
CA ASP A 16 31.52 -4.96 5.40
C ASP A 16 31.22 -6.42 5.00
N GLU A 17 30.16 -7.01 5.56
CA GLU A 17 29.75 -8.40 5.31
C GLU A 17 29.31 -8.64 3.86
N THR A 18 28.79 -7.61 3.19
CA THR A 18 28.34 -7.68 1.80
C THR A 18 29.36 -7.15 0.79
N MET A 19 30.54 -6.74 1.27
CA MET A 19 31.67 -6.28 0.45
C MET A 19 31.30 -5.13 -0.49
N VAL A 20 30.43 -4.23 -0.03
CA VAL A 20 30.09 -2.98 -0.73
C VAL A 20 30.57 -1.79 0.06
N LEU A 21 30.99 -0.74 -0.66
CA LEU A 21 31.55 0.46 -0.06
C LEU A 21 30.47 1.29 0.63
N GLU A 22 30.85 1.95 1.73
CA GLU A 22 29.99 2.96 2.33
C GLU A 22 29.80 4.14 1.36
N PRO A 23 28.66 4.87 1.40
CA PRO A 23 28.36 5.93 0.43
C PRO A 23 29.41 7.03 0.31
N GLU A 24 30.10 7.40 1.39
CA GLU A 24 31.16 8.41 1.35
C GLU A 24 32.41 7.89 0.62
N GLU A 25 32.78 6.64 0.88
CA GLU A 25 33.89 5.95 0.22
C GLU A 25 33.59 5.72 -1.26
N GLN A 26 32.35 5.33 -1.58
CA GLN A 26 31.88 5.17 -2.95
C GLN A 26 32.02 6.49 -3.73
N VAL A 27 31.55 7.61 -3.17
CA VAL A 27 31.67 8.93 -3.82
C VAL A 27 33.14 9.31 -4.04
N LYS A 28 34.02 9.00 -3.09
CA LYS A 28 35.47 9.25 -3.24
C LYS A 28 36.04 8.41 -4.38
N MET A 29 35.75 7.12 -4.42
CA MET A 29 36.22 6.22 -5.47
C MET A 29 35.68 6.60 -6.85
N ASP A 30 34.40 6.97 -6.96
CA ASP A 30 33.79 7.40 -8.22
C ASP A 30 34.47 8.67 -8.76
N LYS A 31 34.77 9.64 -7.89
CA LYS A 31 35.52 10.85 -8.26
C LYS A 31 36.92 10.50 -8.77
N GLU A 32 37.64 9.61 -8.10
CA GLU A 32 38.97 9.18 -8.50
C GLU A 32 38.93 8.34 -9.80
N ALA A 33 37.85 7.59 -10.06
CA ALA A 33 37.68 6.81 -11.28
C ALA A 33 37.40 7.72 -12.49
N VAL A 34 36.49 8.69 -12.34
CA VAL A 34 36.19 9.70 -13.37
C VAL A 34 37.43 10.52 -13.74
N GLN A 35 38.31 10.80 -12.77
CA GLN A 35 39.58 11.49 -13.03
C GLN A 35 40.60 10.62 -13.78
N ARG A 36 40.55 9.30 -13.63
CA ARG A 36 41.50 8.36 -14.25
C ARG A 36 41.08 7.91 -15.65
N VAL A 37 39.78 7.71 -15.87
CA VAL A 37 39.23 7.22 -17.14
C VAL A 37 37.91 7.94 -17.39
N HIS A 38 37.75 8.56 -18.56
CA HIS A 38 36.49 9.22 -18.96
C HIS A 38 35.32 8.24 -19.24
N THR A 39 35.38 7.00 -18.73
CA THR A 39 34.39 5.91 -18.96
C THR A 39 34.00 5.19 -17.66
N ALA A 40 33.89 5.92 -16.55
CA ALA A 40 33.83 5.37 -15.17
C ALA A 40 32.69 4.37 -14.84
N ASP A 41 31.67 4.20 -15.68
CA ASP A 41 30.51 3.34 -15.37
C ASP A 41 30.52 1.99 -16.13
N ASP A 42 31.38 1.82 -17.13
CA ASP A 42 31.31 0.67 -18.05
C ASP A 42 32.16 -0.54 -17.60
N GLU A 43 32.57 -0.62 -16.33
CA GLU A 43 33.33 -1.80 -15.83
C GLU A 43 32.63 -2.53 -14.69
N ARG A 44 31.67 -1.89 -14.00
CA ARG A 44 31.01 -2.46 -12.81
C ARG A 44 29.83 -3.35 -13.21
N ALA A 45 29.64 -4.45 -12.49
CA ALA A 45 28.43 -5.26 -12.62
C ALA A 45 27.25 -4.55 -11.94
N SER A 46 26.09 -4.51 -12.61
CA SER A 46 24.91 -3.77 -12.18
C SER A 46 24.32 -4.27 -10.85
N TRP A 47 24.49 -5.55 -10.53
CA TRP A 47 24.07 -6.11 -9.23
C TRP A 47 24.83 -5.49 -8.05
N VAL A 48 26.10 -5.07 -8.24
CA VAL A 48 26.88 -4.38 -7.19
C VAL A 48 26.28 -3.00 -6.94
N THR A 49 25.88 -2.32 -8.01
CA THR A 49 25.20 -1.02 -7.95
C THR A 49 23.84 -1.17 -7.24
N LEU A 50 23.06 -2.19 -7.57
CA LEU A 50 21.80 -2.49 -6.87
C LEU A 50 22.03 -2.74 -5.38
N LEU A 51 22.99 -3.61 -5.03
CA LEU A 51 23.31 -3.96 -3.65
C LEU A 51 23.72 -2.72 -2.82
N SER A 52 24.59 -1.88 -3.38
CA SER A 52 25.02 -0.63 -2.74
C SER A 52 23.84 0.32 -2.50
N ASN A 53 22.90 0.38 -3.45
CA ASN A 53 21.71 1.21 -3.34
C ASN A 53 20.68 0.66 -2.34
N LEU A 54 20.54 -0.66 -2.22
CA LEU A 54 19.70 -1.30 -1.20
C LEU A 54 20.21 -1.04 0.22
N GLN A 55 21.54 -1.09 0.43
CA GLN A 55 22.14 -0.71 1.72
C GLN A 55 21.91 0.77 2.03
N ARG A 56 22.17 1.65 1.05
CA ARG A 56 21.94 3.09 1.19
C ARG A 56 20.48 3.39 1.53
N LYS A 57 19.55 2.71 0.85
CA LYS A 57 18.12 2.79 1.15
C LYS A 57 17.86 2.48 2.62
N GLU A 58 18.30 1.34 3.14
CA GLU A 58 18.06 0.98 4.54
C GLU A 58 18.62 2.03 5.50
N ARG A 59 19.87 2.46 5.29
CA ARG A 59 20.52 3.44 6.15
C ARG A 59 19.80 4.79 6.16
N ASP A 60 19.64 5.40 4.99
CA ASP A 60 19.17 6.77 4.84
C ASP A 60 17.73 6.93 5.35
N SER A 61 16.89 5.94 5.07
CA SER A 61 15.49 5.99 5.48
C SER A 61 15.26 5.67 6.96
N ARG A 62 16.06 4.78 7.56
CA ARG A 62 16.00 4.56 9.02
C ARG A 62 16.46 5.80 9.79
N LEU A 63 17.50 6.49 9.28
CA LEU A 63 17.93 7.79 9.81
C LEU A 63 16.81 8.84 9.68
N TRP A 64 16.17 8.93 8.51
CA TRP A 64 15.04 9.84 8.27
C TRP A 64 13.85 9.55 9.18
N ASP A 65 13.46 8.28 9.33
CA ASP A 65 12.33 7.86 10.17
C ASP A 65 12.62 8.11 11.66
N MET A 66 13.86 7.85 12.11
CA MET A 66 14.30 8.21 13.45
C MET A 66 14.28 9.72 13.67
N GLY A 67 14.78 10.50 12.73
CA GLY A 67 14.71 11.97 12.79
C GLY A 67 13.27 12.45 12.88
N SER A 68 12.39 11.95 12.00
CA SER A 68 10.97 12.32 11.95
C SER A 68 10.24 12.00 13.26
N ARG A 69 10.58 10.88 13.93
CA ARG A 69 10.08 10.55 15.27
C ARG A 69 10.53 11.56 16.34
N LEU A 70 11.78 11.99 16.29
CA LEU A 70 12.39 12.82 17.34
C LEU A 70 12.09 14.31 17.19
N VAL A 71 11.64 14.77 16.02
CA VAL A 71 11.39 16.20 15.72
C VAL A 71 10.26 16.80 16.57
N LYS A 72 9.28 16.00 17.02
CA LYS A 72 8.20 16.47 17.91
C LYS A 72 8.22 15.63 19.17
N ALA A 73 8.55 16.25 20.30
CA ALA A 73 8.43 15.61 21.61
C ALA A 73 6.99 15.09 21.79
N PRO A 74 6.78 13.96 22.48
CA PRO A 74 5.45 13.46 22.79
C PRO A 74 4.60 14.57 23.38
N ILE A 75 3.35 14.69 22.93
CA ILE A 75 2.44 15.67 23.53
C ILE A 75 2.03 15.14 24.91
N GLY A 76 2.49 15.81 25.98
CA GLY A 76 2.19 15.49 27.38
C GLY A 76 3.22 14.59 28.07
N ASP A 77 2.84 13.97 29.20
CA ASP A 77 3.66 13.01 29.98
C ASP A 77 3.74 11.61 29.34
N ASN A 78 3.36 11.47 28.07
CA ASN A 78 3.34 10.18 27.39
C ASN A 78 4.76 9.67 27.14
N ALA A 79 4.97 8.39 27.42
CA ALA A 79 6.24 7.72 27.13
C ALA A 79 6.55 7.81 25.62
N PRO A 80 7.83 7.94 25.22
CA PRO A 80 8.21 7.99 23.82
C PRO A 80 7.75 6.73 23.09
N VAL A 81 7.15 6.90 21.91
CA VAL A 81 6.68 5.79 21.07
C VAL A 81 7.85 4.85 20.76
N LYS A 82 7.64 3.54 20.96
CA LYS A 82 8.63 2.50 20.70
C LYS A 82 9.09 2.54 19.25
N ALA A 83 10.38 2.32 19.02
CA ALA A 83 10.92 2.19 17.67
C ALA A 83 10.25 1.03 16.89
N PRO A 84 10.03 1.19 15.58
CA PRO A 84 9.40 0.19 14.75
C PRO A 84 10.27 -1.05 14.63
N THR A 85 9.63 -2.20 14.50
CA THR A 85 10.28 -3.44 14.09
C THR A 85 10.08 -3.58 12.58
N TYR A 86 11.18 -3.57 11.82
CA TYR A 86 11.11 -3.76 10.37
C TYR A 86 11.09 -5.26 10.06
N GLU A 87 10.09 -5.69 9.30
CA GLU A 87 9.79 -7.11 9.07
C GLU A 87 10.52 -7.67 7.85
N LEU A 88 10.78 -6.81 6.85
CA LEU A 88 11.33 -7.22 5.56
C LEU A 88 12.74 -6.64 5.33
N ALA A 89 13.66 -7.51 4.93
CA ALA A 89 15.02 -7.16 4.51
C ALA A 89 15.45 -8.01 3.32
N VAL A 90 16.32 -7.45 2.47
CA VAL A 90 16.93 -8.22 1.36
C VAL A 90 18.06 -9.07 1.92
N GLY A 91 18.11 -10.35 1.53
CA GLY A 91 19.19 -11.27 1.88
C GLY A 91 20.13 -11.51 0.70
N VAL A 92 21.43 -11.56 0.97
CA VAL A 92 22.48 -11.90 -0.01
C VAL A 92 23.26 -13.11 0.46
N GLN A 93 23.52 -14.02 -0.46
CA GLN A 93 24.37 -15.19 -0.21
C GLN A 93 25.48 -15.25 -1.26
N VAL A 94 26.73 -15.32 -0.78
CA VAL A 94 27.89 -15.44 -1.66
C VAL A 94 27.95 -16.86 -2.23
N LYS A 95 28.08 -16.96 -3.55
CA LYS A 95 28.27 -18.23 -4.25
C LYS A 95 29.49 -18.16 -5.17
N THR A 96 30.42 -19.09 -4.98
CA THR A 96 31.57 -19.26 -5.87
C THR A 96 31.15 -20.07 -7.09
N ARG A 97 31.47 -19.58 -8.30
CA ARG A 97 31.24 -20.28 -9.58
C ARG A 97 32.55 -20.35 -10.37
N SER A 98 32.74 -21.40 -11.17
CA SER A 98 33.81 -21.42 -12.17
C SER A 98 33.36 -20.66 -13.42
N TRP A 99 34.28 -19.89 -14.00
CA TRP A 99 34.06 -19.12 -15.21
C TRP A 99 33.82 -20.02 -16.43
N ASP A 100 34.33 -21.26 -16.41
CA ASP A 100 34.18 -22.22 -17.52
C ASP A 100 32.72 -22.61 -17.79
N PHE A 101 31.82 -22.43 -16.81
CA PHE A 101 30.39 -22.73 -16.93
C PHE A 101 29.54 -21.47 -17.19
N VAL A 102 30.17 -20.32 -17.40
CA VAL A 102 29.49 -19.08 -17.73
C VAL A 102 29.43 -18.95 -19.26
N PRO A 103 28.26 -18.65 -19.87
CA PRO A 103 28.16 -18.46 -21.31
C PRO A 103 29.15 -17.40 -21.80
N SER A 104 29.76 -17.60 -22.98
CA SER A 104 30.79 -16.71 -23.53
C SER A 104 30.31 -15.28 -23.80
N SER A 105 29.00 -15.07 -23.91
CA SER A 105 28.38 -13.74 -24.03
C SER A 105 28.41 -12.94 -22.73
N ILE A 106 28.65 -13.59 -21.59
CA ILE A 106 28.74 -12.94 -20.28
C ILE A 106 30.20 -12.59 -20.00
N THR A 107 30.46 -11.30 -19.90
CA THR A 107 31.80 -10.75 -19.66
C THR A 107 32.03 -10.35 -18.20
N ARG A 108 30.98 -10.33 -17.38
CA ARG A 108 31.03 -9.87 -15.97
C ARG A 108 30.33 -10.85 -15.02
N PRO A 109 30.76 -10.94 -13.74
CA PRO A 109 30.06 -11.73 -12.74
C PRO A 109 28.61 -11.25 -12.58
N TYR A 110 27.66 -12.18 -12.54
CA TYR A 110 26.24 -11.88 -12.34
C TYR A 110 25.75 -12.41 -10.99
N ALA A 111 24.71 -11.77 -10.45
CA ALA A 111 23.93 -12.30 -9.35
C ALA A 111 22.75 -13.14 -9.86
N THR A 112 22.23 -14.06 -9.04
CA THR A 112 21.02 -14.82 -9.34
C THR A 112 19.97 -14.51 -8.29
N SER A 113 18.75 -14.23 -8.73
CA SER A 113 17.58 -14.09 -7.87
C SER A 113 16.40 -14.88 -8.45
N ALA A 114 15.25 -14.82 -7.79
CA ALA A 114 13.98 -15.27 -8.32
C ALA A 114 13.18 -14.06 -8.86
N ILE A 115 12.31 -14.28 -9.85
CA ILE A 115 11.47 -13.21 -10.39
C ILE A 115 10.60 -12.56 -9.31
N CYS A 116 10.07 -13.33 -8.35
CA CYS A 116 9.25 -12.77 -7.29
C CYS A 116 10.05 -11.80 -6.39
N HIS A 117 11.24 -12.21 -5.95
CA HIS A 117 12.13 -11.36 -5.17
C HIS A 117 12.59 -10.13 -5.96
N LEU A 118 12.77 -10.25 -7.28
CA LEU A 118 13.12 -9.09 -8.11
C LEU A 118 12.01 -8.04 -8.07
N VAL A 119 10.76 -8.46 -8.25
CA VAL A 119 9.58 -7.58 -8.14
C VAL A 119 9.52 -6.90 -6.77
N GLU A 120 9.67 -7.68 -5.69
CA GLU A 120 9.66 -7.18 -4.31
C GLU A 120 10.80 -6.16 -4.06
N MET A 121 12.02 -6.46 -4.52
CA MET A 121 13.18 -5.56 -4.40
C MET A 121 12.97 -4.25 -5.16
N MET A 122 12.40 -4.29 -6.37
CA MET A 122 12.13 -3.08 -7.15
C MET A 122 11.09 -2.19 -6.45
N ALA A 123 10.03 -2.80 -5.93
CA ALA A 123 9.03 -2.07 -5.15
C ALA A 123 9.65 -1.42 -3.89
N LEU A 124 10.49 -2.15 -3.14
CA LEU A 124 11.22 -1.60 -2.00
C LEU A 124 12.13 -0.43 -2.37
N MET A 125 12.68 -0.42 -3.58
CA MET A 125 13.51 0.68 -4.11
C MET A 125 12.69 1.91 -4.53
N GLY A 126 11.36 1.84 -4.49
CA GLY A 126 10.45 2.89 -4.97
C GLY A 126 10.32 2.89 -6.49
N MET A 127 10.58 1.75 -7.14
CA MET A 127 10.39 1.55 -8.58
C MET A 127 9.06 0.85 -8.85
N TYR A 128 8.44 1.18 -9.96
CA TYR A 128 7.23 0.54 -10.45
C TYR A 128 7.45 0.02 -11.87
N TRP A 129 6.65 -0.98 -12.26
CA TRP A 129 6.78 -1.62 -13.56
C TRP A 129 6.07 -0.81 -14.65
N LYS A 130 6.81 -0.41 -15.69
CA LYS A 130 6.23 0.21 -16.89
C LYS A 130 5.90 -0.80 -17.96
N VAL A 131 6.72 -1.84 -18.08
CA VAL A 131 6.50 -2.97 -18.98
C VAL A 131 6.82 -4.23 -18.21
N PHE A 132 5.91 -5.19 -18.25
CA PHE A 132 6.10 -6.51 -17.68
C PHE A 132 5.51 -7.55 -18.65
N ASP A 133 6.28 -7.89 -19.68
CA ASP A 133 5.88 -8.89 -20.67
C ASP A 133 6.66 -10.19 -20.42
N GLN A 134 5.94 -11.22 -19.98
CA GLN A 134 6.51 -12.55 -19.74
C GLN A 134 6.71 -13.38 -21.01
N ILE A 135 5.97 -13.06 -22.09
CA ILE A 135 6.06 -13.80 -23.35
C ILE A 135 7.38 -13.44 -24.05
N GLN A 136 7.67 -12.13 -24.12
CA GLN A 136 8.90 -11.62 -24.72
C GLN A 136 10.04 -11.44 -23.70
N TRP A 137 9.76 -11.63 -22.41
CA TRP A 137 10.66 -11.27 -21.30
C TRP A 137 11.18 -9.84 -21.39
N ASN A 138 10.32 -8.93 -21.85
CA ASN A 138 10.57 -7.50 -21.87
C ASN A 138 10.09 -6.89 -20.55
N LEU A 139 11.03 -6.67 -19.65
CA LEU A 139 10.80 -6.18 -18.30
C LEU A 139 11.45 -4.81 -18.18
N ARG A 140 10.66 -3.82 -17.79
CA ARG A 140 11.13 -2.46 -17.53
C ARG A 140 10.47 -1.90 -16.28
N ALA A 141 11.29 -1.58 -15.28
CA ALA A 141 10.87 -0.84 -14.10
C ALA A 141 11.61 0.50 -14.03
N GLU A 142 10.95 1.52 -13.52
CA GLU A 142 11.55 2.83 -13.28
C GLU A 142 10.93 3.49 -12.04
N GLY A 143 11.67 4.37 -11.40
CA GLY A 143 11.20 5.11 -10.24
C GLY A 143 12.34 5.47 -9.30
N ASN A 144 12.14 6.51 -8.49
CA ASN A 144 13.10 7.00 -7.50
C ASN A 144 14.55 7.20 -8.02
N GLY A 145 14.71 7.60 -9.29
CA GLY A 145 16.02 7.81 -9.91
C GLY A 145 16.72 6.54 -10.40
N PHE A 146 16.00 5.42 -10.51
CA PHE A 146 16.51 4.15 -11.00
C PHE A 146 15.75 3.68 -12.24
N ILE A 147 16.43 2.85 -13.03
CA ILE A 147 15.83 2.08 -14.12
C ILE A 147 16.34 0.64 -14.07
N LEU A 148 15.46 -0.30 -14.37
CA LEU A 148 15.79 -1.69 -14.61
C LEU A 148 15.26 -2.09 -15.97
N THR A 149 16.09 -2.75 -16.77
CA THR A 149 15.73 -3.27 -18.10
C THR A 149 16.20 -4.70 -18.25
N SER A 150 15.43 -5.55 -18.92
CA SER A 150 15.83 -6.92 -19.25
C SER A 150 16.41 -7.07 -20.65
N THR A 151 17.24 -8.09 -20.80
CA THR A 151 17.71 -8.66 -22.07
C THR A 151 17.70 -10.19 -21.96
N THR A 152 17.44 -10.87 -23.06
CA THR A 152 17.54 -12.33 -23.13
C THR A 152 18.94 -12.75 -23.53
N VAL A 153 19.59 -13.55 -22.70
CA VAL A 153 20.93 -14.07 -22.94
C VAL A 153 20.83 -15.55 -23.28
N HIS A 154 21.30 -15.91 -24.47
CA HIS A 154 21.31 -17.29 -24.94
C HIS A 154 22.08 -18.20 -23.97
N GLY A 155 21.47 -19.31 -23.56
CA GLY A 155 22.07 -20.28 -22.62
C GLY A 155 22.00 -19.90 -21.15
N LEU A 156 21.53 -18.69 -20.81
CA LEU A 156 21.35 -18.27 -19.41
C LEU A 156 19.87 -17.99 -19.09
N GLY A 157 19.17 -17.25 -19.96
CA GLY A 157 17.79 -16.82 -19.75
C GLY A 157 17.68 -15.30 -19.63
N VAL A 158 16.79 -14.83 -18.76
CA VAL A 158 16.52 -13.39 -18.58
C VAL A 158 17.59 -12.77 -17.70
N MET A 159 18.34 -11.84 -18.27
CA MET A 159 19.27 -10.97 -17.55
C MET A 159 18.64 -9.59 -17.39
N VAL A 160 18.79 -8.98 -16.23
CA VAL A 160 18.36 -7.62 -15.96
C VAL A 160 19.56 -6.76 -15.62
N VAL A 161 19.51 -5.50 -16.03
CA VAL A 161 20.53 -4.49 -15.75
C VAL A 161 19.88 -3.39 -14.94
N PHE A 162 20.47 -3.08 -13.79
CA PHE A 162 20.05 -1.98 -12.92
C PHE A 162 20.95 -0.76 -13.11
N ALA A 163 20.37 0.41 -13.35
CA ALA A 163 21.12 1.65 -13.54
C ALA A 163 20.54 2.81 -12.73
N VAL A 164 21.44 3.72 -12.33
CA VAL A 164 21.08 4.96 -11.65
C VAL A 164 20.95 6.06 -12.70
N THR A 165 19.74 6.59 -12.88
CA THR A 165 19.44 7.63 -13.89
C THR A 165 19.24 9.01 -13.28
N GLY A 166 19.06 9.09 -11.96
CA GLY A 166 18.81 10.34 -11.26
C GLY A 166 19.09 10.26 -9.78
N LYS A 167 18.70 11.33 -9.07
CA LYS A 167 18.79 11.37 -7.61
C LYS A 167 17.67 10.54 -6.99
N SER A 168 18.02 9.69 -6.04
CA SER A 168 17.09 8.95 -5.21
C SER A 168 16.89 9.62 -3.86
N LYS A 169 15.69 9.49 -3.30
CA LYS A 169 15.40 9.86 -1.92
C LYS A 169 14.67 8.71 -1.22
N PHE A 170 15.11 8.37 -0.02
CA PHE A 170 14.51 7.31 0.78
C PHE A 170 13.95 7.92 2.07
N GLU A 171 12.94 8.78 1.89
CA GLU A 171 12.32 9.56 2.97
C GLU A 171 10.82 9.18 3.07
N GLU A 172 9.92 10.16 2.96
CA GLU A 172 8.46 9.96 3.02
C GLU A 172 7.92 9.00 1.94
N ASP A 173 8.59 8.95 0.79
CA ASP A 173 8.19 8.13 -0.35
C ASP A 173 8.75 6.68 -0.27
N ARG A 174 9.46 6.31 0.80
CA ARG A 174 9.92 4.93 1.01
C ARG A 174 8.73 4.01 1.24
N VAL A 175 8.73 2.90 0.50
CA VAL A 175 7.79 1.79 0.67
C VAL A 175 8.03 1.10 2.04
N ILE A 176 6.94 0.90 2.81
CA ILE A 176 6.95 0.35 4.17
C ILE A 176 7.53 -1.06 4.16
N PRO A 177 8.65 -1.39 4.83
CA PRO A 177 9.26 -2.72 4.81
C PRO A 177 8.47 -3.75 5.66
N SER A 178 7.25 -4.07 5.21
CA SER A 178 6.35 -5.07 5.80
C SER A 178 6.26 -6.30 4.89
N GLU A 179 5.97 -7.44 5.49
CA GLU A 179 5.78 -8.71 4.77
C GLU A 179 4.61 -8.63 3.75
N HIS A 180 3.57 -7.85 4.03
CA HIS A 180 2.41 -7.63 3.15
C HIS A 180 2.79 -7.11 1.75
N ILE A 181 3.97 -6.50 1.57
CA ILE A 181 4.47 -6.10 0.24
C ILE A 181 4.49 -7.28 -0.73
N LYS A 182 4.85 -8.47 -0.24
CA LYS A 182 4.95 -9.69 -1.06
C LYS A 182 3.61 -10.08 -1.67
N ASP A 183 2.50 -9.63 -1.09
CA ASP A 183 1.16 -9.83 -1.64
C ASP A 183 0.78 -8.66 -2.56
N LEU A 184 0.98 -7.43 -2.09
CA LEU A 184 0.59 -6.20 -2.79
C LEU A 184 1.26 -6.06 -4.15
N CYS A 185 2.53 -6.43 -4.26
CA CYS A 185 3.28 -6.40 -5.52
C CYS A 185 2.68 -7.25 -6.65
N PHE A 186 1.86 -8.25 -6.30
CA PHE A 186 1.22 -9.18 -7.23
C PHE A 186 -0.30 -8.99 -7.25
N GLY A 187 -0.75 -7.81 -6.84
CA GLY A 187 -2.16 -7.43 -6.84
C GLY A 187 -3.02 -8.17 -5.83
N THR A 188 -2.44 -8.83 -4.82
CA THR A 188 -3.20 -9.45 -3.72
C THR A 188 -3.20 -8.53 -2.52
N VAL A 189 -4.35 -8.37 -1.87
CA VAL A 189 -4.52 -7.51 -0.69
C VAL A 189 -4.95 -8.37 0.49
N PRO A 190 -4.10 -8.54 1.51
CA PRO A 190 -4.49 -9.24 2.73
C PRO A 190 -5.69 -8.55 3.39
N ASN A 191 -6.68 -9.33 3.82
CA ASN A 191 -7.93 -8.78 4.35
C ASN A 191 -8.16 -9.11 5.83
N ILE A 192 -8.99 -8.32 6.51
CA ILE A 192 -9.21 -8.45 7.96
C ILE A 192 -9.75 -9.83 8.38
N PHE A 193 -10.43 -10.56 7.49
CA PHE A 193 -10.99 -11.89 7.78
C PHE A 193 -9.98 -13.03 7.54
N GLU A 194 -8.76 -12.74 7.07
CA GLU A 194 -7.67 -13.72 6.93
C GLU A 194 -6.78 -13.81 8.18
N GLU A 195 -7.05 -13.02 9.23
CA GLU A 195 -6.28 -13.10 10.47
C GLU A 195 -6.43 -14.47 11.14
N ASP A 196 -5.31 -15.07 11.55
CA ASP A 196 -5.27 -16.37 12.25
C ASP A 196 -6.26 -16.45 13.42
N ILE A 197 -6.46 -15.34 14.13
CA ILE A 197 -7.39 -15.24 15.27
C ILE A 197 -8.83 -15.43 14.81
N TYR A 198 -9.19 -14.89 13.65
CA TYR A 198 -10.52 -15.04 13.06
C TYR A 198 -10.70 -16.46 12.52
N LEU A 199 -9.73 -16.97 11.74
CA LEU A 199 -9.81 -18.31 11.14
C LEU A 199 -9.90 -19.45 12.17
N ARG A 200 -9.36 -19.26 13.37
CA ARG A 200 -9.48 -20.23 14.48
C ARG A 200 -10.87 -20.25 15.13
N LYS A 201 -11.67 -19.20 14.95
CA LYS A 201 -13.08 -19.23 15.32
C LYS A 201 -13.78 -19.99 14.20
N GLU A 202 -13.97 -21.29 14.36
CA GLU A 202 -14.69 -22.14 13.41
C GLU A 202 -16.14 -21.66 13.27
N ASP A 203 -16.37 -20.66 12.44
CA ASP A 203 -17.70 -20.18 12.07
C ASP A 203 -18.10 -20.81 10.73
N PRO A 204 -19.07 -21.76 10.72
CA PRO A 204 -19.49 -22.44 9.51
C PRO A 204 -20.14 -21.51 8.47
N GLU A 205 -20.52 -20.28 8.85
CA GLU A 205 -21.07 -19.26 7.93
C GLU A 205 -19.99 -18.37 7.30
N SER A 206 -18.72 -18.49 7.73
CA SER A 206 -17.62 -17.69 7.18
C SER A 206 -17.22 -18.18 5.79
N GLN A 207 -17.16 -17.26 4.83
CA GLN A 207 -16.70 -17.52 3.48
C GLN A 207 -15.23 -17.13 3.30
N SER A 208 -14.54 -17.88 2.44
CA SER A 208 -13.19 -17.52 2.00
C SER A 208 -13.25 -16.24 1.17
N LEU A 209 -12.69 -15.16 1.69
CA LEU A 209 -12.60 -13.88 0.99
C LEU A 209 -11.22 -13.72 0.37
N LEU A 210 -11.16 -13.43 -0.92
CA LEU A 210 -9.91 -13.18 -1.63
C LEU A 210 -9.99 -11.79 -2.28
N LEU A 211 -9.11 -10.88 -1.86
CA LEU A 211 -9.01 -9.57 -2.48
C LEU A 211 -7.84 -9.54 -3.47
N LYS A 212 -8.16 -9.61 -4.76
CA LYS A 212 -7.19 -9.56 -5.86
C LYS A 212 -7.59 -8.49 -6.88
N PHE A 213 -6.64 -7.62 -7.24
CA PHE A 213 -6.86 -6.49 -8.14
C PHE A 213 -5.78 -6.38 -9.24
N GLY A 214 -4.94 -7.41 -9.39
CA GLY A 214 -3.81 -7.42 -10.32
C GLY A 214 -4.20 -7.45 -11.80
N SER A 215 -5.35 -8.03 -12.11
CA SER A 215 -5.93 -8.10 -13.45
C SER A 215 -7.44 -7.86 -13.43
N GLN A 216 -8.04 -7.63 -14.60
CA GLN A 216 -9.50 -7.50 -14.70
C GLN A 216 -10.23 -8.77 -14.24
N GLU A 217 -9.70 -9.96 -14.56
CA GLU A 217 -10.25 -11.24 -14.11
C GLU A 217 -10.19 -11.38 -12.59
N ASP A 218 -9.08 -10.97 -11.97
CA ASP A 218 -8.95 -10.95 -10.50
C ASP A 218 -9.99 -10.04 -9.83
N VAL A 219 -10.26 -8.88 -10.42
CA VAL A 219 -11.28 -7.95 -9.90
C VAL A 219 -12.66 -8.60 -9.97
N GLU A 220 -12.98 -9.30 -11.05
CA GLU A 220 -14.25 -10.03 -11.20
C GLU A 220 -14.39 -11.10 -10.12
N LEU A 221 -13.36 -11.94 -9.94
CA LEU A 221 -13.32 -12.95 -8.89
C LEU A 221 -13.44 -12.36 -7.48
N THR A 222 -12.82 -11.20 -7.26
CA THR A 222 -12.93 -10.48 -5.98
C THR A 222 -14.36 -10.02 -5.73
N LEU A 223 -15.00 -9.38 -6.71
CA LEU A 223 -16.39 -8.94 -6.59
C LEU A 223 -17.34 -10.12 -6.39
N GLU A 224 -17.13 -11.24 -7.07
CA GLU A 224 -17.89 -12.48 -6.86
C GLU A 224 -17.70 -13.02 -5.45
N SER A 225 -16.45 -13.10 -4.95
CA SER A 225 -16.16 -13.57 -3.59
C SER A 225 -16.76 -12.68 -2.49
N LEU A 226 -16.92 -11.38 -2.77
CA LEU A 226 -17.63 -10.45 -1.89
C LEU A 226 -19.15 -10.70 -1.87
N GLY A 227 -19.70 -11.38 -2.87
CA GLY A 227 -21.12 -11.63 -3.05
C GLY A 227 -21.81 -10.63 -4.00
N CYS A 228 -21.06 -9.92 -4.85
CA CYS A 228 -21.65 -9.03 -5.84
C CYS A 228 -22.38 -9.80 -6.95
N THR A 229 -23.52 -9.27 -7.40
CA THR A 229 -24.29 -9.88 -8.48
C THR A 229 -23.69 -9.58 -9.86
N PRO A 230 -23.98 -10.37 -10.91
CA PRO A 230 -23.48 -10.12 -12.28
C PRO A 230 -23.83 -8.72 -12.82
N GLN A 231 -24.93 -8.12 -12.36
CA GLN A 231 -25.30 -6.75 -12.72
C GLN A 231 -24.36 -5.71 -12.12
N ILE A 232 -23.83 -5.94 -10.91
CA ILE A 232 -22.82 -5.07 -10.29
C ILE A 232 -21.53 -5.17 -11.09
N LEU A 233 -21.07 -6.38 -11.42
CA LEU A 233 -19.87 -6.60 -12.23
C LEU A 233 -19.96 -5.88 -13.58
N THR A 234 -21.09 -6.01 -14.27
CA THR A 234 -21.31 -5.33 -15.56
C THR A 234 -21.20 -3.81 -15.45
N ARG A 235 -21.73 -3.22 -14.37
CA ARG A 235 -21.63 -1.77 -14.13
C ARG A 235 -20.20 -1.35 -13.77
N TYR A 236 -19.54 -2.11 -12.90
CA TYR A 236 -18.16 -1.86 -12.50
C TYR A 236 -17.19 -1.86 -13.70
N LYS A 237 -17.35 -2.81 -14.62
CA LYS A 237 -16.55 -2.87 -15.87
C LYS A 237 -16.76 -1.64 -16.75
N LYS A 238 -17.96 -1.06 -16.74
CA LYS A 238 -18.27 0.13 -17.54
C LYS A 238 -17.68 1.39 -16.92
N ASP A 239 -17.87 1.60 -15.62
CA ASP A 239 -17.24 2.70 -14.88
C ASP A 239 -17.21 2.39 -13.37
N HIS A 240 -16.09 2.69 -12.74
CA HIS A 240 -15.82 2.46 -11.32
C HIS A 240 -14.96 3.56 -10.69
N LYS A 241 -14.92 4.76 -11.31
CA LYS A 241 -14.00 5.83 -10.90
C LYS A 241 -14.75 7.12 -10.58
N HIS A 242 -14.52 7.66 -9.38
CA HIS A 242 -14.78 9.07 -9.05
C HIS A 242 -13.47 9.75 -8.65
N ILE A 243 -13.41 10.45 -7.50
CA ILE A 243 -12.18 11.10 -7.01
C ILE A 243 -11.03 10.10 -6.77
N PHE A 244 -11.38 8.83 -6.50
CA PHE A 244 -10.52 7.65 -6.56
C PHE A 244 -11.38 6.44 -6.98
N PRO A 245 -10.78 5.38 -7.54
CA PRO A 245 -11.48 4.15 -7.93
C PRO A 245 -12.12 3.37 -6.76
N VAL A 246 -13.22 2.68 -7.04
CA VAL A 246 -13.94 1.82 -6.07
C VAL A 246 -13.07 0.66 -5.55
N SER A 247 -12.08 0.19 -6.32
CA SER A 247 -11.09 -0.79 -5.86
C SER A 247 -10.37 -0.32 -4.59
N PHE A 248 -10.01 0.96 -4.50
CA PHE A 248 -9.39 1.53 -3.30
C PHE A 248 -10.37 1.65 -2.12
N GLU A 249 -11.67 1.82 -2.36
CA GLU A 249 -12.67 1.75 -1.29
C GLU A 249 -12.66 0.38 -0.63
N ILE A 250 -12.72 -0.67 -1.43
CA ILE A 250 -12.71 -2.06 -0.92
C ILE A 250 -11.42 -2.30 -0.12
N ILE A 251 -10.27 -1.85 -0.64
CA ILE A 251 -8.98 -1.97 0.05
C ILE A 251 -8.98 -1.22 1.39
N GLY A 252 -9.45 0.02 1.44
CA GLY A 252 -9.49 0.77 2.70
C GLY A 252 -10.52 0.21 3.70
N MET A 253 -11.63 -0.34 3.21
CA MET A 253 -12.69 -0.91 4.04
C MET A 253 -12.31 -2.28 4.63
N LEU A 254 -11.64 -3.14 3.85
CA LEU A 254 -11.40 -4.55 4.24
C LEU A 254 -9.92 -4.95 4.32
N GLY A 255 -9.00 -4.17 3.77
CA GLY A 255 -7.57 -4.51 3.75
C GLY A 255 -6.93 -4.39 5.12
N GLN A 256 -6.00 -5.29 5.43
CA GLN A 256 -5.19 -5.23 6.65
C GLN A 256 -4.35 -3.95 6.71
N VAL A 257 -3.97 -3.56 7.92
CA VAL A 257 -3.13 -2.37 8.15
C VAL A 257 -1.68 -2.77 7.92
N VAL A 258 -1.03 -2.18 6.91
CA VAL A 258 0.36 -2.48 6.52
C VAL A 258 1.36 -1.64 7.30
N ARG A 259 0.91 -0.50 7.85
CA ARG A 259 1.75 0.43 8.61
C ARG A 259 2.43 -0.27 9.79
N LEU A 260 3.74 -0.11 9.89
CA LEU A 260 4.51 -0.50 11.08
C LEU A 260 4.31 0.51 12.21
N ARG A 261 3.90 0.05 13.39
CA ARG A 261 3.82 0.85 14.64
C ARG A 261 5.17 1.52 14.92
N GLY A 262 5.17 2.80 15.29
CA GLY A 262 6.38 3.60 15.50
C GLY A 262 7.09 4.08 14.22
N SER A 263 6.61 3.72 13.04
CA SER A 263 7.15 4.19 11.76
C SER A 263 6.37 5.40 11.21
N SER A 264 7.09 6.25 10.48
CA SER A 264 6.56 7.38 9.70
C SER A 264 6.28 7.02 8.24
N PHE A 265 6.69 5.83 7.78
CA PHE A 265 6.45 5.37 6.42
C PHE A 265 4.96 5.08 6.17
N ARG A 266 4.53 5.36 4.94
CA ARG A 266 3.14 5.18 4.48
C ARG A 266 3.00 4.62 3.07
N MET A 267 4.06 4.66 2.26
CA MET A 267 3.96 4.21 0.88
C MET A 267 3.88 2.70 0.82
N ILE A 268 3.00 2.20 -0.04
CA ILE A 268 2.89 0.77 -0.37
C ILE A 268 2.83 0.60 -1.90
N PRO A 269 3.15 -0.59 -2.43
CA PRO A 269 2.93 -0.90 -3.84
C PRO A 269 1.43 -0.83 -4.16
N ASN A 270 1.08 -0.35 -5.36
CA ASN A 270 -0.30 -0.32 -5.81
C ASN A 270 -0.76 -1.71 -6.30
N PRO A 271 -1.67 -2.40 -5.58
CA PRO A 271 -2.13 -3.73 -5.96
C PRO A 271 -3.16 -3.70 -7.10
N THR A 272 -3.57 -2.52 -7.57
CA THR A 272 -4.64 -2.34 -8.54
C THR A 272 -4.10 -1.93 -9.91
N GLN A 273 -4.87 -2.20 -10.98
CA GLN A 273 -4.57 -1.67 -12.32
C GLN A 273 -4.90 -0.18 -12.48
N ASP A 274 -5.50 0.44 -11.46
CA ASP A 274 -5.92 1.84 -11.48
C ASP A 274 -4.86 2.78 -10.90
N ASN A 275 -4.85 4.03 -11.36
CA ASN A 275 -3.92 5.02 -10.85
C ASN A 275 -4.47 5.68 -9.57
N TRP A 276 -3.59 5.89 -8.59
CA TRP A 276 -3.88 6.69 -7.40
C TRP A 276 -3.60 8.18 -7.62
N LEU A 277 -4.57 8.91 -8.17
CA LEU A 277 -4.40 10.30 -8.60
C LEU A 277 -4.56 11.34 -7.46
N LYS A 278 -4.08 11.02 -6.26
CA LYS A 278 -4.13 11.92 -5.10
C LYS A 278 -3.19 13.12 -5.23
N LYS A 279 -1.97 12.93 -5.78
CA LYS A 279 -0.96 13.98 -6.01
C LYS A 279 -0.61 14.16 -7.51
N THR A 280 -1.44 14.87 -8.27
CA THR A 280 -1.19 15.12 -9.72
C THR A 280 -0.30 16.35 -10.00
N GLY A 281 0.18 17.05 -8.96
CA GLY A 281 1.05 18.23 -9.10
C GLY A 281 1.63 18.69 -7.76
N LYS A 282 2.00 19.98 -7.64
CA LYS A 282 2.55 20.55 -6.39
C LYS A 282 1.58 20.53 -5.22
N LYS A 283 0.28 20.50 -5.49
CA LYS A 283 -0.79 20.39 -4.48
C LYS A 283 -1.56 19.09 -4.72
N PRO A 284 -2.01 18.41 -3.65
CA PRO A 284 -2.86 17.23 -3.79
C PRO A 284 -4.20 17.61 -4.45
N ALA A 285 -4.71 16.76 -5.33
CA ALA A 285 -5.98 16.93 -6.02
C ALA A 285 -7.17 16.82 -5.05
N TRP A 286 -7.02 16.02 -4.00
CA TRP A 286 -7.95 15.85 -2.88
C TRP A 286 -7.18 15.38 -1.64
N ARG A 287 -7.76 15.55 -0.44
CA ARG A 287 -7.12 15.20 0.85
C ARG A 287 -8.00 14.30 1.69
N THR A 288 -7.42 13.25 2.28
CA THR A 288 -8.14 12.36 3.18
C THR A 288 -8.55 13.08 4.46
N ALA A 289 -7.71 13.98 4.99
CA ALA A 289 -8.07 14.78 6.17
C ALA A 289 -9.35 15.62 5.96
N LYS A 290 -9.57 16.13 4.74
CA LYS A 290 -10.81 16.86 4.40
C LYS A 290 -12.02 15.92 4.29
N LEU A 291 -11.84 14.75 3.67
CA LEU A 291 -12.88 13.71 3.67
C LEU A 291 -13.27 13.36 5.11
N MET A 292 -12.30 13.15 5.99
CA MET A 292 -12.58 12.84 7.39
C MET A 292 -13.32 13.97 8.11
N ALA A 293 -12.94 15.23 7.90
CA ALA A 293 -13.66 16.37 8.49
C ALA A 293 -15.13 16.43 8.06
N VAL A 294 -15.41 16.21 6.76
CA VAL A 294 -16.79 16.15 6.25
C VAL A 294 -17.53 14.93 6.80
N PHE A 295 -16.89 13.77 6.83
CA PHE A 295 -17.44 12.55 7.41
C PHE A 295 -17.87 12.76 8.86
N GLN A 296 -17.01 13.36 9.69
CA GLN A 296 -17.29 13.62 11.10
C GLN A 296 -18.47 14.57 11.28
N LYS A 297 -18.55 15.64 10.47
CA LYS A 297 -19.73 16.52 10.45
C LYS A 297 -21.02 15.73 10.18
N LYS A 298 -21.01 14.82 9.20
CA LYS A 298 -22.18 13.98 8.86
C LYS A 298 -22.54 12.97 9.93
N VAL A 299 -21.54 12.35 10.57
CA VAL A 299 -21.77 11.42 11.67
C VAL A 299 -22.37 12.14 12.88
N ILE A 300 -21.91 13.36 13.20
CA ILE A 300 -22.51 14.19 14.26
C ILE A 300 -23.96 14.56 13.94
N GLU A 301 -24.26 14.95 12.69
CA GLU A 301 -25.62 15.23 12.22
C GLU A 301 -26.52 13.99 12.38
N LEU A 302 -26.04 12.82 11.96
CA LEU A 302 -26.73 11.54 12.09
C LEU A 302 -27.04 11.20 13.56
N ALA A 303 -26.04 11.34 14.46
CA ALA A 303 -26.19 11.08 15.88
C ALA A 303 -27.19 12.04 16.57
N ARG A 304 -27.30 13.30 16.11
CA ARG A 304 -28.29 14.27 16.60
C ARG A 304 -29.70 13.91 16.15
N HIS A 305 -29.88 13.51 14.90
CA HIS A 305 -31.18 13.09 14.38
C HIS A 305 -31.72 11.85 15.11
N GLU A 306 -30.87 10.88 15.40
CA GLU A 306 -31.26 9.67 16.14
C GLU A 306 -31.46 9.93 17.64
N GLY A 307 -30.66 10.83 18.22
CA GLY A 307 -30.77 11.22 19.62
C GLY A 307 -32.08 11.90 20.01
N ASN A 308 -32.84 12.43 19.05
CA ASN A 308 -34.17 13.00 19.28
C ASN A 308 -35.30 11.95 19.24
N VAL A 309 -35.02 10.70 18.83
CA VAL A 309 -36.04 9.68 18.58
C VAL A 309 -36.10 8.62 19.69
N GLU A 310 -34.98 8.20 20.32
CA GLU A 310 -35.02 7.19 21.39
C GLU A 310 -33.98 7.40 22.53
N LYS A 311 -34.46 7.23 23.77
CA LYS A 311 -33.73 7.37 25.05
C LYS A 311 -32.96 6.10 25.47
N HIS A 312 -32.57 5.21 24.55
CA HIS A 312 -32.01 3.90 24.90
C HIS A 312 -30.51 3.77 24.60
N ALA A 313 -29.82 3.03 25.45
CA ALA A 313 -28.39 3.08 25.75
C ALA A 313 -27.41 2.53 24.68
N LYS A 314 -27.78 2.49 23.39
CA LYS A 314 -26.93 1.95 22.30
C LYS A 314 -26.20 3.00 21.45
N LYS A 315 -26.19 4.25 21.90
CA LYS A 315 -25.44 5.39 21.32
C LYS A 315 -23.91 5.26 21.31
N HIS A 316 -23.34 4.11 21.71
CA HIS A 316 -21.93 4.00 22.07
C HIS A 316 -20.99 4.11 20.85
N THR A 317 -21.11 3.25 19.84
CA THR A 317 -20.06 3.15 18.80
C THR A 317 -19.98 4.38 17.88
N VAL A 318 -21.11 5.00 17.51
CA VAL A 318 -21.10 6.24 16.73
C VAL A 318 -20.51 7.40 17.54
N SER A 319 -20.85 7.49 18.83
CA SER A 319 -20.24 8.48 19.74
C SER A 319 -18.74 8.22 19.90
N MET A 320 -18.32 6.96 20.04
CA MET A 320 -16.91 6.58 20.10
C MET A 320 -16.15 7.01 18.86
N ILE A 321 -16.69 6.83 17.64
CA ILE A 321 -16.04 7.26 16.40
C ILE A 321 -15.82 8.78 16.39
N VAL A 322 -16.80 9.54 16.89
CA VAL A 322 -16.71 11.00 17.00
C VAL A 322 -15.68 11.41 18.05
N GLU A 323 -15.77 10.86 19.25
CA GLU A 323 -14.86 11.14 20.38
C GLU A 323 -13.41 10.77 20.02
N GLN A 324 -13.21 9.58 19.46
CA GLN A 324 -11.90 9.11 19.03
C GLN A 324 -11.28 10.00 17.95
N TRP A 325 -12.08 10.49 16.99
CA TRP A 325 -11.56 11.43 16.00
C TRP A 325 -11.27 12.81 16.59
N GLN A 326 -12.06 13.30 17.54
CA GLN A 326 -11.76 14.56 18.24
C GLN A 326 -10.41 14.50 18.97
N GLU A 327 -10.08 13.36 19.58
CA GLU A 327 -8.74 13.14 20.16
C GLU A 327 -7.64 13.19 19.09
N ILE A 328 -7.85 12.55 17.94
CA ILE A 328 -6.89 12.54 16.82
C ILE A 328 -6.71 13.95 16.23
N GLU A 329 -7.81 14.68 16.05
CA GLU A 329 -7.80 16.03 15.50
C GLU A 329 -7.04 17.01 16.42
N ALA A 330 -7.18 16.85 17.74
CA ALA A 330 -6.44 17.63 18.74
C ALA A 330 -4.91 17.47 18.63
N LEU A 331 -4.42 16.37 18.02
CA LEU A 331 -3.00 16.15 17.73
C LEU A 331 -2.53 16.86 16.44
N GLY A 332 -3.37 17.68 15.81
CA GLY A 332 -3.03 18.48 14.64
C GLY A 332 -3.14 17.73 13.32
N CYS A 333 -4.12 16.82 13.18
CA CYS A 333 -4.38 16.02 11.97
C CYS A 333 -4.96 16.84 10.78
N ILE A 334 -4.51 18.08 10.59
CA ILE A 334 -4.97 18.99 9.52
C ILE A 334 -4.21 18.72 8.21
N ASP A 335 -2.94 18.32 8.32
CA ASP A 335 -2.07 18.01 7.19
C ASP A 335 -1.61 16.54 7.23
N GLU A 336 -2.24 15.71 6.41
CA GLU A 336 -1.96 14.27 6.28
C GLU A 336 -0.51 13.94 5.88
N TYR A 337 0.23 14.90 5.32
CA TYR A 337 1.64 14.72 4.95
C TYR A 337 2.60 14.96 6.12
N ASN A 338 2.17 15.73 7.12
CA ASN A 338 2.99 16.17 8.24
C ASN A 338 2.45 15.68 9.60
N LEU A 339 1.74 14.55 9.59
CA LEU A 339 1.23 13.91 10.81
C LEU A 339 2.36 13.63 11.79
N THR A 340 2.08 13.79 13.08
CA THR A 340 3.01 13.40 14.15
C THR A 340 3.01 11.88 14.31
N ILE A 341 4.01 11.32 15.00
CA ILE A 341 4.00 9.89 15.28
C ILE A 341 2.81 9.53 16.18
N ASP A 342 2.51 10.37 17.18
CA ASP A 342 1.37 10.20 18.10
C ASP A 342 0.03 10.18 17.36
N ALA A 343 -0.16 11.10 16.40
CA ALA A 343 -1.37 11.12 15.57
C ALA A 343 -1.49 9.83 14.75
N ARG A 344 -0.38 9.34 14.16
CA ARG A 344 -0.39 8.06 13.41
C ARG A 344 -0.68 6.86 14.32
N GLU A 345 -0.18 6.85 15.56
CA GLU A 345 -0.52 5.81 16.53
C GLU A 345 -2.00 5.83 16.88
N LYS A 346 -2.55 7.01 17.19
CA LYS A 346 -3.98 7.14 17.50
C LYS A 346 -4.89 6.78 16.31
N ILE A 347 -4.52 7.13 15.08
CA ILE A 347 -5.25 6.70 13.88
C ILE A 347 -5.16 5.18 13.70
N HIS A 348 -4.01 4.57 13.99
CA HIS A 348 -3.84 3.11 13.95
C HIS A 348 -4.68 2.45 15.05
N ASP A 349 -4.72 2.98 16.27
CA ASP A 349 -5.60 2.50 17.34
C ASP A 349 -7.09 2.57 16.95
N ALA A 350 -7.48 3.63 16.23
CA ALA A 350 -8.83 3.74 15.67
C ALA A 350 -9.13 2.66 14.63
N LEU A 351 -8.18 2.37 13.75
CA LEU A 351 -8.30 1.26 12.80
C LEU A 351 -8.42 -0.10 13.47
N ASP A 352 -7.61 -0.36 14.50
CA ASP A 352 -7.63 -1.63 15.22
C ASP A 352 -8.94 -1.81 15.99
N GLY A 353 -9.44 -0.74 16.61
CA GLY A 353 -10.74 -0.73 17.26
C GLY A 353 -11.89 -1.03 16.28
N MET A 354 -11.87 -0.40 15.10
CA MET A 354 -12.87 -0.68 14.06
C MET A 354 -12.74 -2.08 13.48
N THR A 355 -11.51 -2.56 13.28
CA THR A 355 -11.26 -3.93 12.79
C THR A 355 -11.80 -4.95 13.80
N THR A 356 -11.54 -4.75 15.09
CA THR A 356 -12.10 -5.59 16.17
C THR A 356 -13.63 -5.61 16.13
N PHE A 357 -14.27 -4.45 16.03
CA PHE A 357 -15.73 -4.34 15.92
C PHE A 357 -16.29 -5.10 14.69
N LEU A 358 -15.63 -4.98 13.53
CA LEU A 358 -16.05 -5.68 12.31
C LEU A 358 -15.86 -7.20 12.41
N LEU A 359 -14.81 -7.66 13.09
CA LEU A 359 -14.55 -9.10 13.32
C LEU A 359 -15.45 -9.73 14.39
N GLU A 360 -15.98 -8.93 15.32
CA GLU A 360 -17.04 -9.36 16.25
C GLU A 360 -18.44 -9.38 15.60
N THR A 361 -18.59 -8.66 14.49
CA THR A 361 -19.81 -8.69 13.68
C THR A 361 -19.79 -9.89 12.74
N ARG A 362 -20.92 -10.56 12.54
CA ARG A 362 -21.02 -11.67 11.56
C ARG A 362 -20.54 -11.20 10.18
N GLN A 363 -19.60 -11.93 9.59
CA GLN A 363 -19.01 -11.57 8.30
C GLN A 363 -20.07 -11.37 7.21
N ALA A 364 -21.09 -12.24 7.15
CA ALA A 364 -22.18 -12.11 6.20
C ALA A 364 -22.93 -10.76 6.32
N ASP A 365 -23.08 -10.20 7.52
CA ASP A 365 -23.71 -8.89 7.71
C ASP A 365 -22.81 -7.75 7.23
N VAL A 366 -21.49 -7.84 7.47
CA VAL A 366 -20.51 -6.86 6.98
C VAL A 366 -20.47 -6.85 5.45
N LEU A 367 -20.37 -8.03 4.84
CA LEU A 367 -20.29 -8.17 3.39
C LEU A 367 -21.61 -7.77 2.72
N LYS A 368 -22.76 -8.08 3.32
CA LYS A 368 -24.06 -7.62 2.80
C LYS A 368 -24.17 -6.09 2.75
N VAL A 369 -23.67 -5.40 3.78
CA VAL A 369 -23.64 -3.92 3.81
C VAL A 369 -22.66 -3.37 2.77
N LEU A 370 -21.47 -3.96 2.65
CA LEU A 370 -20.49 -3.59 1.63
C LEU A 370 -21.03 -3.78 0.21
N VAL A 371 -21.60 -4.95 -0.10
CA VAL A 371 -22.18 -5.23 -1.42
C VAL A 371 -23.32 -4.27 -1.75
N ALA A 372 -24.18 -3.94 -0.78
CA ALA A 372 -25.22 -2.95 -0.97
C ALA A 372 -24.64 -1.54 -1.27
N HIS A 373 -23.54 -1.17 -0.61
CA HIS A 373 -22.81 0.06 -0.92
C HIS A 373 -22.25 0.05 -2.34
N LEU A 374 -21.54 -1.02 -2.72
CA LEU A 374 -20.99 -1.18 -4.07
C LEU A 374 -22.07 -1.17 -5.16
N ASP A 375 -23.22 -1.80 -4.89
CA ASP A 375 -24.37 -1.80 -5.79
C ASP A 375 -24.84 -0.37 -6.07
N GLU A 376 -25.05 0.43 -5.02
CA GLU A 376 -25.54 1.80 -5.18
C GLU A 376 -24.49 2.74 -5.78
N VAL A 377 -23.22 2.61 -5.42
CA VAL A 377 -22.13 3.41 -6.02
C VAL A 377 -22.02 3.10 -7.52
N THR A 378 -21.96 1.83 -7.91
CA THR A 378 -21.83 1.44 -9.33
C THR A 378 -23.08 1.80 -10.16
N LYS A 379 -24.29 1.79 -9.57
CA LYS A 379 -25.53 2.32 -10.19
C LYS A 379 -25.39 3.78 -10.60
N VAL A 380 -24.69 4.58 -9.81
CA VAL A 380 -24.51 6.00 -10.04
C VAL A 380 -23.39 6.23 -11.05
N LEU A 381 -22.25 5.53 -10.90
CA LEU A 381 -21.08 5.67 -11.78
C LEU A 381 -21.37 5.26 -13.24
N VAL A 382 -22.27 4.29 -13.48
CA VAL A 382 -22.61 3.85 -14.84
C VAL A 382 -23.27 4.96 -15.70
N VAL A 383 -23.77 6.02 -15.05
CA VAL A 383 -24.36 7.19 -15.69
C VAL A 383 -23.27 8.25 -15.89
N THR A 384 -22.92 8.53 -17.14
CA THR A 384 -21.76 9.37 -17.50
C THR A 384 -21.74 10.75 -16.83
N ASN A 385 -22.90 11.40 -16.69
CA ASN A 385 -23.04 12.72 -16.05
C ASN A 385 -23.57 12.63 -14.61
N SER A 386 -23.29 11.53 -13.92
CA SER A 386 -23.71 11.36 -12.54
C SER A 386 -23.03 12.37 -11.61
N PRO A 387 -23.59 12.61 -10.42
CA PRO A 387 -22.95 13.44 -9.40
C PRO A 387 -21.54 12.94 -9.03
N LEU A 388 -21.30 11.62 -9.07
CA LEU A 388 -20.01 11.02 -8.74
C LEU A 388 -18.98 11.15 -9.87
N ASN A 389 -19.41 11.11 -11.13
CA ASN A 389 -18.52 11.30 -12.29
C ASN A 389 -18.21 12.79 -12.53
N SER A 390 -19.16 13.65 -12.18
CA SER A 390 -19.09 15.11 -12.39
C SER A 390 -18.41 15.85 -11.25
N ILE A 391 -17.65 15.15 -10.38
CA ILE A 391 -16.87 15.79 -9.32
C ILE A 391 -15.62 16.45 -9.94
N VAL A 392 -15.86 17.58 -10.61
CA VAL A 392 -14.85 18.39 -11.30
C VAL A 392 -14.50 19.68 -10.53
N SER A 393 -15.24 20.01 -9.47
CA SER A 393 -15.11 21.26 -8.72
C SER A 393 -13.91 21.29 -7.76
N VAL A 394 -13.55 22.51 -7.32
CA VAL A 394 -12.74 22.72 -6.11
C VAL A 394 -13.53 22.15 -4.92
N HIS A 395 -12.87 21.45 -3.98
CA HIS A 395 -13.49 20.76 -2.83
C HIS A 395 -14.25 19.48 -3.19
N LYS A 396 -13.62 18.57 -3.95
CA LYS A 396 -14.19 17.29 -4.38
C LYS A 396 -14.65 16.38 -3.23
N GLU A 397 -14.08 16.57 -2.04
CA GLU A 397 -14.28 15.75 -0.86
C GLU A 397 -15.69 15.91 -0.26
N GLU A 398 -16.22 17.13 -0.24
CA GLU A 398 -17.52 17.43 0.36
C GLU A 398 -18.69 16.87 -0.48
N PRO A 399 -18.78 17.10 -1.81
CA PRO A 399 -19.81 16.51 -2.65
C PRO A 399 -19.84 14.98 -2.60
N LEU A 400 -18.67 14.31 -2.51
CA LEU A 400 -18.62 12.86 -2.42
C LEU A 400 -19.33 12.35 -1.17
N LEU A 401 -18.92 12.84 0.00
CA LEU A 401 -19.46 12.37 1.27
C LEU A 401 -20.88 12.87 1.50
N ASP A 402 -21.22 14.08 1.06
CA ASP A 402 -22.61 14.55 1.02
C ASP A 402 -23.50 13.57 0.25
N TYR A 403 -23.05 13.12 -0.93
CA TYR A 403 -23.78 12.16 -1.74
C TYR A 403 -23.87 10.79 -1.07
N TYR A 404 -22.77 10.32 -0.47
CA TYR A 404 -22.76 9.04 0.23
C TYR A 404 -23.76 9.03 1.40
N PHE A 405 -23.77 10.06 2.25
CA PHE A 405 -24.69 10.10 3.40
C PHE A 405 -26.14 10.42 3.00
N SER A 406 -26.37 11.26 1.99
CA SER A 406 -27.73 11.66 1.60
C SER A 406 -28.43 10.66 0.66
N THR A 407 -27.66 9.91 -0.14
CA THR A 407 -28.22 9.06 -1.20
C THR A 407 -27.81 7.60 -1.07
N ILE A 408 -26.53 7.30 -0.79
CA ILE A 408 -26.05 5.90 -0.75
C ILE A 408 -26.49 5.22 0.56
N LEU A 409 -26.15 5.79 1.72
CA LEU A 409 -26.45 5.21 3.04
C LEU A 409 -27.96 4.90 3.22
N PRO A 410 -28.92 5.80 2.90
CA PRO A 410 -30.34 5.48 3.04
C PRO A 410 -30.78 4.28 2.20
N LYS A 411 -30.19 4.10 1.02
CA LYS A 411 -30.49 2.95 0.15
C LYS A 411 -29.81 1.66 0.61
N VAL A 412 -28.61 1.75 1.18
CA VAL A 412 -27.91 0.63 1.82
C VAL A 412 -28.71 0.10 3.02
N ILE A 413 -29.26 1.00 3.83
CA ILE A 413 -30.17 0.65 4.93
C ILE A 413 -31.46 0.04 4.37
N GLY A 414 -31.97 0.60 3.26
CA GLY A 414 -33.17 0.14 2.57
C GLY A 414 -34.43 0.29 3.42
N SER A 415 -35.29 -0.70 3.39
CA SER A 415 -36.53 -0.75 4.20
C SER A 415 -36.33 -1.28 5.62
N ALA A 416 -35.08 -1.45 6.08
CA ALA A 416 -34.81 -1.93 7.43
C ALA A 416 -35.39 -0.97 8.48
N VAL A 417 -35.92 -1.53 9.57
CA VAL A 417 -36.52 -0.78 10.68
C VAL A 417 -35.93 -1.24 12.01
N GLY A 418 -35.97 -0.34 13.01
CA GLY A 418 -35.52 -0.64 14.37
C GLY A 418 -34.08 -1.16 14.43
N PRO A 419 -33.79 -2.24 15.18
CA PRO A 419 -32.43 -2.72 15.42
C PRO A 419 -31.65 -3.12 14.15
N GLU A 420 -32.32 -3.60 13.11
CA GLU A 420 -31.65 -3.97 11.85
C GLU A 420 -31.12 -2.74 11.11
N LYS A 421 -31.89 -1.65 11.11
CA LYS A 421 -31.48 -0.37 10.54
C LYS A 421 -30.23 0.16 11.26
N GLU A 422 -30.27 0.20 12.59
CA GLU A 422 -29.15 0.65 13.41
C GLU A 422 -27.89 -0.17 13.13
N LYS A 423 -28.03 -1.50 13.04
CA LYS A 423 -26.92 -2.41 12.74
C LYS A 423 -26.29 -2.11 11.38
N LYS A 424 -27.09 -2.02 10.31
CA LYS A 424 -26.59 -1.74 8.95
C LYS A 424 -25.89 -0.38 8.87
N GLN A 425 -26.51 0.62 9.50
CA GLN A 425 -25.94 1.97 9.55
C GLN A 425 -24.59 1.97 10.27
N LEU A 426 -24.51 1.29 11.43
CA LEU A 426 -23.27 1.25 12.20
C LEU A 426 -22.15 0.54 11.43
N ILE A 427 -22.45 -0.59 10.79
CA ILE A 427 -21.48 -1.29 9.93
C ILE A 427 -20.99 -0.37 8.82
N TRP A 428 -21.91 0.30 8.11
CA TRP A 428 -21.55 1.19 7.01
C TRP A 428 -20.68 2.36 7.48
N VAL A 429 -21.06 3.04 8.57
CA VAL A 429 -20.28 4.15 9.16
C VAL A 429 -18.89 3.67 9.58
N SER A 430 -18.79 2.46 10.16
CA SER A 430 -17.52 1.88 10.58
C SER A 430 -16.61 1.55 9.39
N LEU A 431 -17.17 1.00 8.29
CA LEU A 431 -16.41 0.72 7.06
C LEU A 431 -15.85 2.02 6.43
N ILE A 432 -16.66 3.08 6.35
CA ILE A 432 -16.22 4.37 5.81
C ILE A 432 -15.17 5.02 6.72
N PHE A 433 -15.40 5.04 8.04
CA PHE A 433 -14.43 5.58 8.99
C PHE A 433 -13.09 4.84 8.91
N ARG A 434 -13.14 3.50 8.83
CA ARG A 434 -11.97 2.65 8.67
C ARG A 434 -11.24 2.97 7.36
N MET A 435 -11.95 3.04 6.24
CA MET A 435 -11.36 3.40 4.94
C MET A 435 -10.62 4.74 4.99
N LEU A 436 -11.23 5.75 5.60
CA LEU A 436 -10.61 7.08 5.72
C LEU A 436 -9.38 7.06 6.64
N CYS A 437 -9.42 6.36 7.77
CA CYS A 437 -8.25 6.18 8.62
C CYS A 437 -7.14 5.41 7.88
N TRP A 438 -7.51 4.40 7.10
CA TRP A 438 -6.56 3.59 6.34
C TRP A 438 -5.84 4.44 5.28
N PHE A 439 -6.55 5.32 4.57
CA PHE A 439 -5.98 6.29 3.62
C PHE A 439 -5.18 7.44 4.27
N LEU A 440 -5.25 7.62 5.59
CA LEU A 440 -4.35 8.53 6.32
C LEU A 440 -3.00 7.86 6.64
N LEU A 441 -2.98 6.53 6.75
CA LEU A 441 -1.78 5.76 7.08
C LEU A 441 -1.09 5.13 5.87
N HIS A 442 -1.77 5.04 4.73
CA HIS A 442 -1.23 4.46 3.51
C HIS A 442 -1.41 5.39 2.33
N ASP A 443 -0.42 5.40 1.45
CA ASP A 443 -0.43 6.19 0.21
C ASP A 443 0.27 5.40 -0.91
N TRP A 444 0.03 5.81 -2.15
CA TRP A 444 0.60 5.17 -3.34
C TRP A 444 1.28 6.18 -4.24
N ASN A 445 2.24 5.69 -5.02
CA ASN A 445 2.80 6.50 -6.09
C ASN A 445 1.76 6.63 -7.21
N LYS A 446 1.54 7.86 -7.70
CA LYS A 446 0.55 8.15 -8.75
C LYS A 446 0.82 7.41 -10.07
N ASP A 447 2.08 7.09 -10.34
CA ASP A 447 2.57 6.49 -11.58
C ASP A 447 2.71 4.97 -11.45
N ASP A 448 2.43 4.43 -10.26
CA ASP A 448 2.42 3.00 -9.96
C ASP A 448 1.03 2.40 -10.16
N LYS A 449 1.02 1.22 -10.78
CA LYS A 449 -0.14 0.36 -11.00
C LYS A 449 0.35 -1.07 -11.10
N CYS A 450 -0.45 -2.02 -10.62
CA CYS A 450 -0.13 -3.43 -10.75
C CYS A 450 -0.12 -3.84 -12.22
N GLY A 451 1.07 -4.16 -12.72
CA GLY A 451 1.28 -4.76 -14.05
C GLY A 451 1.93 -6.13 -13.98
N VAL A 452 2.24 -6.62 -12.77
CA VAL A 452 2.88 -7.91 -12.56
C VAL A 452 1.80 -9.00 -12.51
N PRO A 453 1.93 -10.08 -13.29
CA PRO A 453 0.96 -11.16 -13.23
C PRO A 453 0.93 -11.86 -11.86
N PRO A 454 -0.27 -12.13 -11.29
CA PRO A 454 -0.39 -12.70 -9.94
C PRO A 454 0.22 -14.09 -9.76
N ASP A 455 0.30 -14.88 -10.85
CA ASP A 455 0.85 -16.23 -10.87
C ASP A 455 2.38 -16.27 -10.61
N LEU A 456 3.06 -15.12 -10.76
CA LEU A 456 4.46 -14.99 -10.38
C LEU A 456 4.69 -14.83 -8.88
N LYS A 457 3.63 -14.67 -8.09
CA LYS A 457 3.74 -14.61 -6.63
C LYS A 457 4.39 -15.91 -6.12
N GLY A 458 5.53 -15.77 -5.44
CA GLY A 458 6.31 -16.91 -4.96
C GLY A 458 7.05 -17.71 -6.04
N SER A 459 6.98 -17.30 -7.32
CA SER A 459 7.68 -17.98 -8.42
C SER A 459 9.19 -17.91 -8.24
N ARG A 460 9.82 -19.10 -8.19
CA ARG A 460 11.27 -19.27 -8.07
C ARG A 460 12.01 -19.27 -9.40
N MET A 461 11.34 -18.83 -10.48
CA MET A 461 11.96 -18.75 -11.79
C MET A 461 13.22 -17.87 -11.73
N PRO A 462 14.39 -18.39 -12.16
CA PRO A 462 15.65 -17.69 -12.00
C PRO A 462 15.71 -16.47 -12.92
N VAL A 463 16.17 -15.36 -12.35
CA VAL A 463 16.55 -14.14 -13.08
C VAL A 463 17.98 -13.77 -12.72
N PHE A 464 18.72 -13.25 -13.69
CA PHE A 464 20.13 -12.91 -13.52
C PHE A 464 20.29 -11.41 -13.51
N ILE A 465 21.10 -10.87 -12.60
CA ILE A 465 21.38 -9.43 -12.53
C ILE A 465 22.82 -9.25 -12.98
N GLY A 466 22.99 -8.60 -14.15
CA GLY A 466 24.28 -8.42 -14.83
C GLY A 466 25.24 -7.49 -14.12
#